data_AF-A0A7S3X2W1-F1
#
_entry.id   AF-A0A7S3X2W1-F1
#
_cell.length_a   1.000
_cell.length_b   1.000
_cell.length_c   1.000
_cell.angle_alpha   90.00
_cell.angle_beta   90.00
_cell.angle_gamma   90.00
#
_symmetry.space_group_name_H-M   'P 1'
#
loop_
_entity.id
_entity.type
_entity.pdbx_description
1 polymer ?
#
loop_
_entity_poly.entity_id
_entity_poly.type
_entity_poly.pdbx_seq_one_letter_code
_entity_poly.pdbx_strand_id
1 'polypeptide(L)'
;SQQATEFSKALLAAHLQTVRGRFKEANKAPELVAKISCALCRYCTEFPVDRAFYEAGLDCKNAKAINMSFFFLNRFLDIADAIEDPENAAIDNTDFMDTDIPSPYDLDLPETSIVTGHQLEEIRDWVLGWSMDQTVQQKMDLRNCDKCQAEVYCANLTCPRCKTMHEPCAVTGYPVLKKSR
;
A
#
# COMPACT_ATOMS: atom_id res chain seq x y z
N SER A 1 -23.03 2.32 13.19
CA SER A 1 -23.62 1.25 12.37
C SER A 1 -22.61 0.80 11.33
N GLN A 2 -22.77 -0.39 10.74
CA GLN A 2 -21.90 -0.87 9.66
C GLN A 2 -21.83 0.13 8.49
N GLN A 3 -22.99 0.65 8.08
CA GLN A 3 -23.11 1.68 7.02
C GLN A 3 -22.26 2.93 7.31
N ALA A 4 -22.22 3.40 8.57
CA ALA A 4 -21.41 4.57 8.93
C ALA A 4 -19.91 4.29 8.79
N THR A 5 -19.47 3.06 9.09
CA THR A 5 -18.08 2.63 8.94
C THR A 5 -17.69 2.54 7.47
N GLU A 6 -18.53 1.91 6.63
CA GLU A 6 -18.34 1.83 5.18
C GLU A 6 -18.28 3.22 4.54
N PHE A 7 -19.24 4.09 4.88
CA PHE A 7 -19.24 5.47 4.42
C PHE A 7 -17.97 6.24 4.85
N SER A 8 -17.50 6.01 6.08
CA SER A 8 -16.27 6.65 6.58
C SER A 8 -15.02 6.17 5.82
N LYS A 9 -14.96 4.89 5.43
CA LYS A 9 -13.88 4.34 4.60
C LYS A 9 -13.88 4.98 3.21
N ALA A 10 -15.03 5.00 2.54
CA ALA A 10 -15.19 5.62 1.23
C ALA A 10 -14.80 7.11 1.25
N LEU A 11 -15.27 7.85 2.27
CA LEU A 11 -14.94 9.26 2.44
C LEU A 11 -13.44 9.48 2.63
N LEU A 12 -12.78 8.67 3.46
CA LEU A 12 -11.35 8.79 3.72
C LEU A 12 -10.52 8.39 2.49
N ALA A 13 -10.93 7.37 1.74
CA ALA A 13 -10.30 6.98 0.48
C ALA A 13 -10.37 8.13 -0.55
N ALA A 14 -11.55 8.70 -0.77
CA ALA A 14 -11.75 9.83 -1.69
C ALA A 14 -10.94 11.07 -1.27
N HIS A 15 -10.91 11.37 0.03
CA HIS A 15 -10.13 12.46 0.59
C HIS A 15 -8.62 12.25 0.33
N LEU A 16 -8.08 11.08 0.68
CA LEU A 16 -6.66 10.78 0.50
C LEU A 16 -6.26 10.76 -0.98
N GLN A 17 -7.09 10.22 -1.88
CA GLN A 17 -6.85 10.30 -3.32
C GLN A 17 -6.78 11.75 -3.81
N THR A 18 -7.67 12.62 -3.31
CA THR A 18 -7.67 14.05 -3.65
C THR A 18 -6.39 14.74 -3.15
N VAL A 19 -6.02 14.52 -1.89
CA VAL A 19 -4.81 15.10 -1.30
C VAL A 19 -3.57 14.63 -2.05
N ARG A 20 -3.49 13.33 -2.39
CA ARG A 20 -2.43 12.76 -3.22
C ARG A 20 -2.33 13.46 -4.57
N GLY A 21 -3.45 13.61 -5.27
CA GLY A 21 -3.51 14.30 -6.56
C GLY A 21 -2.95 15.71 -6.49
N ARG A 22 -3.32 16.48 -5.45
CA ARG A 22 -2.80 17.84 -5.24
C ARG A 22 -1.29 17.90 -5.00
N PHE A 23 -0.74 16.98 -4.21
CA PHE A 23 0.72 16.94 -4.01
C PHE A 23 1.47 16.55 -5.28
N LYS A 24 0.91 15.62 -6.08
CA LYS A 24 1.48 15.22 -7.38
C LYS A 24 1.44 16.37 -8.39
N GLU A 25 0.32 17.08 -8.52
CA GLU A 25 0.18 18.27 -9.38
C GLU A 25 1.20 19.36 -9.01
N ALA A 26 1.43 19.56 -7.72
CA ALA A 26 2.39 20.55 -7.22
C ALA A 26 3.86 20.12 -7.39
N ASN A 27 4.12 18.86 -7.75
CA ASN A 27 5.45 18.23 -7.81
C ASN A 27 6.30 18.49 -6.54
N LYS A 28 5.68 18.33 -5.37
CA LYS A 28 6.30 18.60 -4.05
C LYS A 28 6.09 17.43 -3.10
N ALA A 29 7.05 17.27 -2.18
CA ALA A 29 6.99 16.31 -1.08
C ALA A 29 6.67 14.86 -1.53
N PRO A 30 7.50 14.25 -2.38
CA PRO A 30 7.27 12.89 -2.87
C PRO A 30 7.15 11.87 -1.73
N GLU A 31 7.80 12.11 -0.59
CA GLU A 31 7.68 11.26 0.61
C GLU A 31 6.26 11.31 1.21
N LEU A 32 5.55 12.45 1.12
CA LEU A 32 4.16 12.54 1.54
C LEU A 32 3.24 11.81 0.55
N VAL A 33 3.49 11.96 -0.75
CA VAL A 33 2.75 11.24 -1.80
C VAL A 33 2.87 9.74 -1.57
N ALA A 34 4.08 9.23 -1.38
CA ALA A 34 4.33 7.81 -1.11
C ALA A 34 3.54 7.34 0.12
N LYS A 35 3.60 8.07 1.25
CA LYS A 35 2.83 7.73 2.45
C LYS A 35 1.32 7.68 2.20
N ILE A 36 0.78 8.63 1.44
CA ILE A 36 -0.64 8.63 1.10
C ILE A 36 -0.99 7.38 0.29
N SER A 37 -0.19 7.04 -0.72
CA SER A 37 -0.42 5.86 -1.55
C SER A 37 -0.29 4.55 -0.76
N CYS A 38 0.71 4.43 0.12
CA CYS A 38 0.84 3.28 1.03
C CYS A 38 -0.41 3.12 1.93
N ALA A 39 -0.96 4.23 2.44
CA ALA A 39 -2.17 4.19 3.26
C ALA A 39 -3.43 3.88 2.43
N LEU A 40 -3.48 4.31 1.16
CA LEU A 40 -4.57 4.01 0.25
C LEU A 40 -4.73 2.50 -0.02
N CYS A 41 -3.66 1.71 0.08
CA CYS A 41 -3.75 0.24 0.01
C CYS A 41 -4.62 -0.38 1.12
N ARG A 42 -4.96 0.34 2.20
CA ARG A 42 -5.95 -0.13 3.19
C ARG A 42 -7.38 -0.08 2.66
N TYR A 43 -7.64 0.75 1.66
CA TYR A 43 -8.98 1.09 1.16
C TYR A 43 -9.24 0.49 -0.22
N CYS A 44 -8.58 -0.62 -0.58
CA CYS A 44 -8.78 -1.33 -1.86
C CYS A 44 -10.20 -1.91 -2.03
N THR A 45 -11.04 -1.88 -0.99
CA THR A 45 -12.47 -2.18 -1.12
C THR A 45 -13.24 -1.05 -1.81
N GLU A 46 -12.68 0.16 -1.87
CA GLU A 46 -13.33 1.35 -2.39
C GLU A 46 -12.90 1.69 -3.82
N PHE A 47 -11.80 1.10 -4.31
CA PHE A 47 -11.26 1.33 -5.65
C PHE A 47 -10.35 0.16 -6.09
N PRO A 48 -10.07 -0.01 -7.40
CA PRO A 48 -9.38 -1.19 -7.92
C PRO A 48 -8.04 -1.48 -7.21
N VAL A 49 -7.86 -2.74 -6.80
CA VAL A 49 -6.71 -3.18 -6.01
C VAL A 49 -5.40 -3.11 -6.81
N ASP A 50 -5.41 -3.50 -8.07
CA ASP A 50 -4.27 -3.40 -8.98
C ASP A 50 -3.74 -1.95 -9.07
N ARG A 51 -4.66 -0.98 -9.19
CA ARG A 51 -4.37 0.44 -9.18
C ARG A 51 -3.74 0.88 -7.86
N ALA A 52 -4.28 0.43 -6.73
CA ALA A 52 -3.75 0.79 -5.42
C ALA A 52 -2.27 0.41 -5.28
N PHE A 53 -1.95 -0.84 -5.60
CA PHE A 53 -0.58 -1.37 -5.49
C PHE A 53 0.35 -0.79 -6.54
N TYR A 54 -0.10 -0.64 -7.79
CA TYR A 54 0.66 0.02 -8.85
C TYR A 54 1.04 1.46 -8.46
N GLU A 55 0.07 2.27 -8.05
CA GLU A 55 0.29 3.66 -7.67
C GLU A 55 1.17 3.78 -6.42
N ALA A 56 0.98 2.93 -5.41
CA ALA A 56 1.81 2.90 -4.21
C ALA A 56 3.27 2.56 -4.52
N GLY A 57 3.49 1.55 -5.38
CA GLY A 57 4.81 1.18 -5.84
C GLY A 57 5.53 2.33 -6.56
N LEU A 58 4.88 2.94 -7.55
CA LEU A 58 5.47 4.06 -8.29
C LEU A 58 5.76 5.28 -7.42
N ASP A 59 4.84 5.64 -6.52
CA ASP A 59 5.06 6.80 -5.66
C ASP A 59 6.15 6.54 -4.62
N CYS A 60 6.29 5.31 -4.11
CA CYS A 60 7.43 4.91 -3.28
C CYS A 60 8.75 4.99 -4.05
N LYS A 61 8.79 4.50 -5.29
CA LYS A 61 9.96 4.60 -6.17
C LYS A 61 10.38 6.05 -6.39
N ASN A 62 9.41 6.93 -6.67
CA ASN A 62 9.64 8.36 -6.85
C ASN A 62 10.17 9.04 -5.58
N ALA A 63 9.72 8.59 -4.40
CA ALA A 63 10.23 9.01 -3.10
C ALA A 63 11.56 8.35 -2.70
N LYS A 64 12.17 7.53 -3.57
CA LYS A 64 13.37 6.73 -3.30
C LYS A 64 13.21 5.74 -2.12
N ALA A 65 11.97 5.39 -1.77
CA ALA A 65 11.64 4.36 -0.80
C ALA A 65 11.63 2.98 -1.47
N ILE A 66 12.80 2.52 -1.94
CA ILE A 66 12.93 1.35 -2.81
C ILE A 66 12.41 0.07 -2.16
N ASN A 67 12.66 -0.17 -0.88
CA ASN A 67 12.13 -1.36 -0.19
C ASN A 67 10.60 -1.39 -0.24
N MET A 68 9.93 -0.28 0.09
CA MET A 68 8.47 -0.21 0.01
C MET A 68 7.97 -0.36 -1.43
N SER A 69 8.64 0.28 -2.39
CA SER A 69 8.33 0.13 -3.81
C SER A 69 8.39 -1.32 -4.27
N PHE A 70 9.40 -2.08 -3.80
CA PHE A 70 9.57 -3.48 -4.13
C PHE A 70 8.34 -4.30 -3.70
N PHE A 71 7.91 -4.20 -2.43
CA PHE A 71 6.74 -4.95 -1.95
C PHE A 71 5.45 -4.61 -2.69
N PHE A 72 5.18 -3.32 -2.93
CA PHE A 72 3.95 -2.92 -3.62
C PHE A 72 3.95 -3.30 -5.09
N LEU A 73 5.08 -3.15 -5.79
CA LEU A 73 5.17 -3.54 -7.21
C LEU A 73 5.19 -5.06 -7.37
N ASN A 74 5.82 -5.80 -6.45
CA ASN A 74 5.77 -7.25 -6.47
C ASN A 74 4.33 -7.76 -6.29
N ARG A 75 3.60 -7.24 -5.30
CA ARG A 75 2.17 -7.56 -5.16
C ARG A 75 1.33 -7.12 -6.37
N PHE A 76 1.65 -5.97 -6.97
CA PHE A 76 0.97 -5.55 -8.20
C PHE A 76 1.18 -6.56 -9.35
N LEU A 77 2.38 -7.10 -9.50
CA LEU A 77 2.66 -8.13 -10.52
C LEU A 77 1.85 -9.41 -10.26
N ASP A 78 1.79 -9.89 -9.01
CA ASP A 78 0.95 -11.05 -8.67
C ASP A 78 -0.53 -10.80 -9.00
N ILE A 79 -1.04 -9.58 -8.72
CA ILE A 79 -2.41 -9.19 -9.06
C ILE A 79 -2.61 -9.13 -10.58
N ALA A 80 -1.65 -8.56 -11.32
CA ALA A 80 -1.73 -8.46 -12.78
C ALA A 80 -1.73 -9.85 -13.43
N ASP A 81 -0.89 -10.76 -12.94
CA ASP A 81 -0.83 -12.15 -13.39
C ASP A 81 -2.14 -12.88 -13.03
N ALA A 82 -2.74 -12.61 -11.85
CA ALA A 82 -4.05 -13.15 -11.46
C ALA A 82 -5.24 -12.60 -12.27
N ILE A 83 -5.14 -11.39 -12.82
CA ILE A 83 -6.13 -10.85 -13.76
C ILE A 83 -5.97 -11.52 -15.13
N GLU A 84 -4.73 -11.77 -15.58
CA GLU A 84 -4.43 -12.38 -16.88
C GLU A 84 -4.75 -13.89 -16.91
N ASP A 85 -4.45 -14.61 -15.82
CA ASP A 85 -4.67 -16.06 -15.68
C ASP A 85 -5.37 -16.43 -14.35
N PRO A 86 -6.67 -16.15 -14.20
CA PRO A 86 -7.40 -16.34 -12.94
C PRO A 86 -7.48 -17.80 -12.45
N GLU A 87 -7.29 -18.79 -13.33
CA GLU A 87 -7.38 -20.20 -12.96
C GLU A 87 -6.06 -20.76 -12.40
N ASN A 88 -4.91 -20.15 -12.75
CA ASN A 88 -3.60 -20.71 -12.41
C ASN A 88 -2.72 -19.79 -11.57
N ALA A 89 -2.94 -18.48 -11.60
CA ALA A 89 -2.14 -17.53 -10.82
C ALA A 89 -2.66 -17.43 -9.37
N ALA A 90 -1.72 -17.39 -8.43
CA ALA A 90 -1.98 -17.20 -7.01
C ALA A 90 -1.28 -15.93 -6.53
N ILE A 91 -1.95 -15.16 -5.68
CA ILE A 91 -1.41 -13.92 -5.13
C ILE A 91 -0.74 -14.24 -3.79
N ASP A 92 0.57 -14.06 -3.66
CA ASP A 92 1.26 -14.31 -2.40
C ASP A 92 0.90 -13.22 -1.37
N ASN A 93 0.34 -13.64 -0.23
CA ASN A 93 -0.03 -12.74 0.86
C ASN A 93 0.94 -12.66 2.04
N THR A 94 2.06 -13.37 1.97
CA THR A 94 2.98 -13.56 3.11
C THR A 94 3.48 -12.25 3.69
N ASP A 95 3.96 -11.33 2.85
CA ASP A 95 4.55 -10.05 3.31
C ASP A 95 3.53 -9.10 3.95
N PHE A 96 2.24 -9.29 3.67
CA PHE A 96 1.18 -8.38 4.10
C PHE A 96 0.34 -8.95 5.25
N MET A 97 0.61 -10.16 5.74
CA MET A 97 -0.18 -10.82 6.80
C MET A 97 -0.27 -10.03 8.11
N ASP A 98 0.80 -9.31 8.50
CA ASP A 98 0.85 -8.49 9.72
C ASP A 98 0.50 -7.00 9.47
N THR A 99 -0.12 -6.71 8.32
CA THR A 99 -0.59 -5.37 7.97
C THR A 99 -2.10 -5.22 8.19
N ASP A 100 -2.60 -3.99 8.06
CA ASP A 100 -4.04 -3.72 7.99
C ASP A 100 -4.56 -3.53 6.55
N ILE A 101 -3.79 -3.97 5.56
CA ILE A 101 -4.19 -4.06 4.16
C ILE A 101 -5.07 -5.31 3.99
N PRO A 102 -6.24 -5.22 3.31
CA PRO A 102 -7.09 -6.39 3.09
C PRO A 102 -6.37 -7.52 2.36
N SER A 103 -6.75 -8.76 2.67
CA SER A 103 -6.28 -9.92 1.91
C SER A 103 -6.72 -9.79 0.44
N PRO A 104 -5.88 -10.15 -0.54
CA PRO A 104 -6.27 -10.15 -1.95
C PRO A 104 -7.47 -11.07 -2.22
N TYR A 105 -7.68 -12.10 -1.41
CA TYR A 105 -8.81 -13.03 -1.51
C TYR A 105 -10.13 -12.46 -0.97
N ASP A 106 -10.10 -11.32 -0.28
CA ASP A 106 -11.28 -10.60 0.22
C ASP A 106 -11.66 -9.42 -0.70
N LEU A 107 -11.01 -9.30 -1.87
CA LEU A 107 -11.15 -8.19 -2.80
C LEU A 107 -11.60 -8.68 -4.17
N ASP A 108 -12.40 -7.85 -4.85
CA ASP A 108 -12.75 -8.08 -6.24
C ASP A 108 -11.60 -7.61 -7.14
N LEU A 109 -11.09 -8.52 -7.99
CA LEU A 109 -10.13 -8.16 -9.03
C LEU A 109 -10.85 -7.49 -10.21
N PRO A 110 -10.26 -6.46 -10.83
CA PRO A 110 -10.84 -5.86 -12.03
C PRO A 110 -10.75 -6.81 -13.23
N GLU A 111 -11.60 -6.62 -14.22
CA GLU A 111 -11.61 -7.42 -15.46
C GLU A 111 -10.34 -7.23 -16.31
N THR A 112 -9.68 -6.08 -16.17
CA THR A 112 -8.45 -5.75 -16.90
C THR A 112 -7.49 -5.02 -15.98
N SER A 113 -6.19 -5.33 -16.11
CA SER A 113 -5.14 -4.65 -15.37
C SER A 113 -5.00 -3.19 -15.82
N ILE A 114 -4.73 -2.30 -14.87
CA ILE A 114 -4.52 -0.87 -15.08
C ILE A 114 -3.37 -0.55 -16.07
N VAL A 115 -2.38 -1.43 -16.17
CA VAL A 115 -1.28 -1.31 -17.12
C VAL A 115 -1.01 -2.64 -17.83
N THR A 116 -0.64 -2.57 -19.10
CA THR A 116 -0.37 -3.73 -19.95
C THR A 116 0.85 -3.48 -20.85
N GLY A 117 1.37 -4.55 -21.47
CA GLY A 117 2.46 -4.47 -22.43
C GLY A 117 3.75 -3.91 -21.84
N HIS A 118 4.33 -2.90 -22.50
CA HIS A 118 5.65 -2.37 -22.14
C HIS A 118 5.76 -1.87 -20.70
N GLN A 119 4.70 -1.22 -20.18
CA GLN A 119 4.74 -0.71 -18.81
C GLN A 119 4.78 -1.84 -17.77
N LEU A 120 4.12 -2.96 -18.06
CA LEU A 120 4.13 -4.13 -17.19
C LEU A 120 5.52 -4.80 -17.20
N GLU A 121 6.13 -4.95 -18.37
CA GLU A 121 7.51 -5.46 -18.51
C GLU A 121 8.53 -4.58 -17.78
N GLU A 122 8.40 -3.25 -17.86
CA GLU A 122 9.29 -2.33 -17.15
C GLU A 122 9.22 -2.51 -15.63
N ILE A 123 8.03 -2.80 -15.09
CA ILE A 123 7.83 -3.09 -13.67
C ILE A 123 8.45 -4.44 -13.30
N ARG A 124 8.27 -5.47 -14.15
CA ARG A 124 8.90 -6.78 -13.99
C ARG A 124 10.43 -6.63 -13.92
N ASP A 125 11.02 -5.85 -14.82
CA ASP A 125 12.46 -5.57 -14.84
C ASP A 125 12.94 -4.87 -13.56
N TRP A 126 12.19 -3.88 -13.05
CA TRP A 126 12.54 -3.21 -11.80
C TRP A 126 12.51 -4.15 -10.60
N VAL A 127 11.42 -4.93 -10.45
CA VAL A 127 11.27 -5.87 -9.35
C VAL A 127 12.36 -6.95 -9.41
N LEU A 128 12.63 -7.51 -10.59
CA LEU A 128 13.71 -8.47 -10.78
C LEU A 128 15.08 -7.86 -10.45
N GLY A 129 15.35 -6.64 -10.90
CA GLY A 129 16.58 -5.93 -10.60
C GLY A 129 16.80 -5.75 -9.09
N TRP A 130 15.76 -5.35 -8.35
CA TRP A 130 15.83 -5.22 -6.89
C TRP A 130 15.90 -6.55 -6.14
N SER A 131 15.29 -7.62 -6.67
CA SER A 131 15.43 -8.96 -6.12
C SER A 131 16.88 -9.46 -6.14
N MET A 132 17.65 -9.05 -7.16
CA MET A 132 19.04 -9.46 -7.37
C MET A 132 20.06 -8.51 -6.70
N ASP A 133 19.63 -7.29 -6.33
CA ASP A 133 20.49 -6.28 -5.72
C ASP A 133 20.62 -6.50 -4.21
N GLN A 134 21.81 -6.90 -3.77
CA GLN A 134 22.12 -7.15 -2.35
C GLN A 134 22.06 -5.89 -1.48
N THR A 135 21.99 -4.69 -2.07
CA THR A 135 21.83 -3.43 -1.33
C THR A 135 20.38 -3.13 -0.97
N VAL A 136 19.41 -3.76 -1.65
CA VAL A 136 17.99 -3.67 -1.32
C VAL A 136 17.70 -4.66 -0.19
N GLN A 137 17.28 -4.15 0.97
CA GLN A 137 17.08 -4.96 2.17
C GLN A 137 15.85 -5.86 2.09
N GLN A 138 14.93 -5.59 1.15
CA GLN A 138 13.67 -6.32 0.98
C GLN A 138 12.96 -6.48 2.33
N LYS A 139 12.85 -5.37 3.08
CA LYS A 139 12.17 -5.30 4.37
C LYS A 139 11.21 -4.11 4.39
N MET A 140 9.95 -4.36 4.76
CA MET A 140 8.98 -3.27 4.93
C MET A 140 9.41 -2.31 6.04
N ASP A 141 9.03 -1.05 5.89
CA ASP A 141 9.27 -0.03 6.91
C ASP A 141 8.45 -0.34 8.16
N LEU A 142 9.14 -0.50 9.30
CA LEU A 142 8.53 -0.82 10.59
C LEU A 142 8.59 0.39 11.55
N ARG A 143 7.70 0.37 12.54
CA ARG A 143 7.70 1.27 13.71
C ARG A 143 7.43 0.47 14.97
N ASN A 144 7.79 1.00 16.13
CA ASN A 144 7.34 0.44 17.39
C ASN A 144 5.90 0.88 17.69
N CYS A 145 5.09 -0.05 18.18
CA CYS A 145 3.78 0.27 18.75
C CYS A 145 3.96 1.07 20.05
N ASP A 146 3.25 2.19 20.20
CA ASP A 146 3.32 3.07 21.37
C ASP A 146 2.88 2.39 22.68
N LYS A 147 2.02 1.37 22.60
CA LYS A 147 1.54 0.60 23.76
C LYS A 147 2.40 -0.61 24.11
N CYS A 148 2.64 -1.53 23.17
CA CYS A 148 3.31 -2.81 23.45
C CYS A 148 4.74 -2.91 22.94
N GLN A 149 5.27 -1.86 22.29
CA GLN A 149 6.64 -1.77 21.76
C GLN A 149 7.03 -2.79 20.68
N ALA A 150 6.11 -3.67 20.26
CA ALA A 150 6.32 -4.57 19.13
C ALA A 150 6.61 -3.78 17.84
N GLU A 151 7.52 -4.30 17.02
CA GLU A 151 7.71 -3.81 15.65
C GLU A 151 6.46 -4.15 14.82
N VAL A 152 5.90 -3.15 14.15
CA VAL A 152 4.72 -3.26 13.31
C VAL A 152 4.92 -2.46 12.03
N TYR A 153 4.26 -2.83 10.94
CA TYR A 153 4.28 -2.06 9.70
C TYR A 153 3.94 -0.59 9.97
N CYS A 154 4.75 0.33 9.42
CA CYS A 154 4.73 1.73 9.80
C CYS A 154 3.39 2.42 9.52
N ALA A 155 2.65 1.98 8.50
CA ALA A 155 1.36 2.56 8.15
C ALA A 155 0.18 1.98 8.95
N ASN A 156 0.36 0.88 9.70
CA ASN A 156 -0.74 0.24 10.44
C ASN A 156 -1.43 1.21 11.41
N LEU A 157 -2.76 1.32 11.32
CA LEU A 157 -3.61 1.97 12.32
C LEU A 157 -3.92 1.01 13.47
N THR A 158 -4.04 -0.28 13.20
CA THR A 158 -4.29 -1.28 14.24
C THR A 158 -3.05 -2.14 14.46
N CYS A 159 -2.53 -2.16 15.69
CA CYS A 159 -1.42 -3.03 16.04
C CYS A 159 -1.87 -4.51 15.96
N PRO A 160 -1.23 -5.38 15.15
CA PRO A 160 -1.62 -6.78 15.05
C PRO A 160 -1.46 -7.54 16.38
N ARG A 161 -0.52 -7.10 17.25
CA ARG A 161 -0.17 -7.74 18.52
C ARG A 161 -1.07 -7.37 19.69
N CYS A 162 -1.27 -6.08 19.95
CA CYS A 162 -2.04 -5.61 21.12
C CYS A 162 -3.39 -4.96 20.78
N LYS A 163 -3.74 -4.91 19.49
CA LYS A 163 -4.99 -4.35 18.94
C LYS A 163 -5.24 -2.87 19.26
N THR A 164 -4.20 -2.14 19.68
CA THR A 164 -4.29 -0.67 19.84
C THR A 164 -4.54 -0.02 18.50
N MET A 165 -5.59 0.80 18.44
CA MET A 165 -5.99 1.58 17.29
C MET A 165 -5.42 2.99 17.34
N HIS A 166 -5.07 3.53 16.19
CA HIS A 166 -4.58 4.89 15.99
C HIS A 166 -5.48 5.62 15.01
N GLU A 167 -5.68 6.91 15.23
CA GLU A 167 -6.36 7.78 14.28
C GLU A 167 -5.50 7.95 13.01
N PRO A 168 -6.08 7.92 11.81
CA PRO A 168 -5.36 8.23 10.59
C PRO A 168 -5.06 9.73 10.49
N CYS A 169 -3.83 10.06 10.10
CA CYS A 169 -3.45 11.43 9.76
C CYS A 169 -4.28 11.91 8.57
N ALA A 170 -4.96 13.06 8.71
CA ALA A 170 -5.79 13.62 7.64
C ALA A 170 -4.99 13.95 6.36
N VAL A 171 -3.66 14.07 6.42
CA VAL A 171 -2.84 14.36 5.24
C VAL A 171 -2.30 13.08 4.61
N THR A 172 -1.84 12.11 5.42
CA THR A 172 -1.08 10.96 4.92
C THR A 172 -1.76 9.60 5.11
N GLY A 173 -2.83 9.51 5.91
CA GLY A 173 -3.45 8.24 6.30
C GLY A 173 -2.62 7.37 7.26
N TYR A 174 -1.40 7.79 7.63
CA TYR A 174 -0.54 7.11 8.60
C TYR A 174 -1.04 7.30 10.04
N PRO A 175 -0.67 6.42 10.99
CA PRO A 175 -1.11 6.50 12.37
C PRO A 175 -0.59 7.77 13.06
N VAL A 176 -1.49 8.52 13.71
CA VAL A 176 -1.12 9.61 14.60
C VAL A 176 -0.67 9.02 15.94
N LEU A 177 0.64 9.06 16.19
CA LEU A 177 1.23 8.55 17.42
C LEU A 177 1.08 9.57 18.55
N LYS A 178 0.72 9.10 19.74
CA LYS A 178 0.74 9.96 20.94
C LYS A 178 2.20 10.34 21.21
N LYS A 179 2.50 11.63 21.32
CA LYS A 179 3.81 12.08 21.81
C LYS A 179 4.01 11.47 23.20
N SER A 180 5.11 10.73 23.40
CA SER A 180 5.65 10.53 24.74
C SER A 180 5.95 11.91 25.29
N ARG A 181 5.23 12.34 26.33
CA ARG A 181 5.60 13.53 27.09
C ARG A 181 6.88 13.26 27.86
#